data_AF-A0AAP2UX91-F1
#
_entry.id   AF-A0AAP2UX91-F1
#
_cell.length_a   1.000
_cell.length_b   1.000
_cell.length_c   1.000
_cell.angle_alpha   90.00
_cell.angle_beta   90.00
_cell.angle_gamma   90.00
#
_symmetry.space_group_name_H-M   'P 1'
#
loop_
_entity.id
_entity.type
_entity.pdbx_description
1 polymer ?
#
loop_
_entity_poly.entity_id
_entity_poly.type
_entity_poly.pdbx_seq_one_letter_code
_entity_poly.pdbx_strand_id
1 'polypeptide(L)'
;MYLYDTDGALWALVAAFGFVAFLLSIAGYVLTSLFLMKIFEKAGVQGRWRAWVPVYNMLVFAKLGDLNPWWLLIAWGAGALLSPVGVGYIFLLAASAYLAMASYRIGLKLQKEPVWVVLYVLVSIVWLGIAAYDRSRWNLAVPPAPWANTFLRDTTEWSGIPAQTPAGFPGVAYGQPPVPGAYPPPAGYAAPGYPSAGYAAPGYPPAGYAAPGQPPAGYAAPGQPPAPGTPPPTAYRAPAAYPPPAAAQPPAGTQPPPYEPPAAPEPPAAPPAAPEPPAAPEPPAAAPGTEPPTAPQPPHQP
;
A
#
# COMPACT_ATOMS: atom_id res chain seq x y z
N MET A 1 -7.79 -56.50 21.16
CA MET A 1 -7.03 -55.48 21.91
C MET A 1 -6.07 -54.67 21.03
N TYR A 2 -5.51 -55.24 19.94
CA TYR A 2 -4.58 -54.54 19.03
C TYR A 2 -5.15 -53.37 18.18
N LEU A 3 -6.47 -53.25 18.01
CA LEU A 3 -7.05 -52.15 17.22
C LEU A 3 -6.98 -50.79 17.95
N TYR A 4 -7.12 -50.78 19.26
CA TYR A 4 -7.17 -49.54 20.05
C TYR A 4 -5.80 -48.86 20.21
N ASP A 5 -4.71 -49.65 20.34
CA ASP A 5 -3.34 -49.13 20.41
C ASP A 5 -2.87 -48.54 19.08
N THR A 6 -3.32 -49.11 17.95
CA THR A 6 -3.00 -48.60 16.61
C THR A 6 -3.65 -47.24 16.37
N ASP A 7 -4.91 -47.07 16.79
CA ASP A 7 -5.63 -45.80 16.69
C ASP A 7 -4.97 -44.72 17.57
N GLY A 8 -4.59 -45.06 18.80
CA GLY A 8 -3.89 -44.14 19.72
C GLY A 8 -2.54 -43.65 19.17
N ALA A 9 -1.73 -44.57 18.63
CA ALA A 9 -0.44 -44.24 18.03
C ALA A 9 -0.60 -43.35 16.77
N LEU A 10 -1.62 -43.61 15.93
CA LEU A 10 -1.92 -42.79 14.76
C LEU A 10 -2.34 -41.36 15.16
N TRP A 11 -3.22 -41.22 16.15
CA TRP A 11 -3.64 -39.89 16.63
C TRP A 11 -2.50 -39.13 17.30
N ALA A 12 -1.60 -39.81 18.02
CA ALA A 12 -0.40 -39.19 18.57
C ALA A 12 0.53 -38.67 17.46
N LEU A 13 0.73 -39.43 16.38
CA LEU A 13 1.50 -39.00 15.21
C LEU A 13 0.85 -37.81 14.49
N VAL A 14 -0.46 -37.84 14.27
CA VAL A 14 -1.21 -36.72 13.66
C VAL A 14 -1.11 -35.47 14.52
N ALA A 15 -1.25 -35.60 15.84
CA ALA A 15 -1.13 -34.48 16.78
C ALA A 15 0.29 -33.91 16.77
N ALA A 16 1.33 -34.75 16.80
CA ALA A 16 2.72 -34.32 16.74
C ALA A 16 3.04 -33.62 15.41
N PHE A 17 2.61 -34.18 14.28
CA PHE A 17 2.75 -33.56 12.97
C PHE A 17 1.99 -32.24 12.89
N GLY A 18 0.74 -32.20 13.36
CA GLY A 18 -0.08 -31.01 13.40
C GLY A 18 0.54 -29.90 14.24
N PHE A 19 1.14 -30.25 15.37
CA PHE A 19 1.87 -29.32 16.23
C PHE A 19 3.11 -28.74 15.53
N VAL A 20 3.92 -29.59 14.88
CA VAL A 20 5.08 -29.11 14.10
C VAL A 20 4.63 -28.22 12.94
N ALA A 21 3.60 -28.63 12.20
CA ALA A 21 3.04 -27.84 11.10
C ALA A 21 2.49 -26.49 11.58
N PHE A 22 1.88 -26.45 12.77
CA PHE A 22 1.43 -25.22 13.41
C PHE A 22 2.59 -24.29 13.78
N LEU A 23 3.68 -24.81 14.34
CA LEU A 23 4.88 -24.01 14.61
C LEU A 23 5.51 -23.47 13.32
N LEU A 24 5.59 -24.29 12.28
CA LEU A 24 6.09 -23.86 10.97
C LEU A 24 5.19 -22.81 10.32
N SER A 25 3.86 -22.91 10.47
CA SER A 25 2.94 -21.92 9.93
C SER A 25 3.09 -20.57 10.63
N ILE A 26 3.27 -20.55 11.96
CA ILE A 26 3.58 -19.33 12.72
C ILE A 26 4.91 -18.74 12.24
N ALA A 27 5.96 -19.56 12.14
CA ALA A 27 7.27 -19.09 11.69
C ALA A 27 7.21 -18.51 10.26
N GLY A 28 6.51 -19.21 9.35
CA GLY A 28 6.29 -18.75 7.97
C GLY A 28 5.51 -17.44 7.90
N TYR A 29 4.50 -17.26 8.76
CA TYR A 29 3.73 -16.02 8.85
C TYR A 29 4.56 -14.85 9.39
N VAL A 30 5.34 -15.07 10.46
CA VAL A 30 6.26 -14.06 11.01
C VAL A 30 7.26 -13.64 9.93
N LEU A 31 7.88 -14.62 9.25
CA LEU A 31 8.87 -14.36 8.20
C LEU A 31 8.26 -13.58 7.02
N THR A 32 7.07 -13.99 6.56
CA THR A 32 6.31 -13.28 5.52
C THR A 32 6.00 -11.85 5.94
N SER A 33 5.56 -11.63 7.18
CA SER A 33 5.25 -10.30 7.71
C SER A 33 6.49 -9.39 7.76
N LEU A 34 7.64 -9.94 8.17
CA LEU A 34 8.91 -9.21 8.16
C LEU A 34 9.36 -8.81 6.73
N PHE A 35 9.18 -9.71 5.75
CA PHE A 35 9.50 -9.40 4.36
C PHE A 35 8.55 -8.35 3.78
N LEU A 36 7.25 -8.46 4.06
CA LEU A 36 6.25 -7.48 3.64
C LEU A 36 6.51 -6.10 4.26
N MET A 37 6.95 -6.01 5.53
CA MET A 37 7.37 -4.72 6.12
C MET A 37 8.40 -4.01 5.25
N LYS A 38 9.41 -4.73 4.77
CA LYS A 38 10.48 -4.16 3.94
C LYS A 38 9.99 -3.75 2.56
N ILE A 39 9.14 -4.55 1.93
CA ILE A 39 8.53 -4.20 0.63
C ILE A 39 7.63 -2.96 0.79
N PHE A 40 6.85 -2.89 1.86
CA PHE A 40 5.96 -1.76 2.16
C PHE A 40 6.74 -0.48 2.45
N GLU A 41 7.82 -0.57 3.23
CA GLU A 41 8.75 0.54 3.45
C GLU A 41 9.32 1.06 2.12
N LYS A 42 9.77 0.16 1.23
CA LYS A 42 10.28 0.55 -0.09
C LYS A 42 9.23 1.26 -0.94
N ALA A 43 7.98 0.81 -0.87
CA ALA A 43 6.86 1.40 -1.59
C ALA A 43 6.32 2.70 -0.96
N GLY A 44 6.89 3.16 0.16
CA GLY A 44 6.46 4.37 0.86
C GLY A 44 5.18 4.19 1.69
N VAL A 45 4.77 2.95 1.98
CA VAL A 45 3.64 2.67 2.87
C VAL A 45 4.00 3.08 4.29
N GLN A 46 3.17 3.95 4.87
CA GLN A 46 3.32 4.40 6.24
C GLN A 46 2.90 3.28 7.20
N GLY A 47 3.57 3.17 8.34
CA GLY A 47 3.19 2.23 9.42
C GLY A 47 3.45 0.76 9.08
N ARG A 48 4.55 0.22 9.62
CA ARG A 48 5.00 -1.16 9.39
C ARG A 48 4.03 -2.23 9.94
N TRP A 49 3.17 -1.86 10.89
CA TRP A 49 2.13 -2.73 11.47
C TRP A 49 1.17 -3.28 10.40
N ARG A 50 0.99 -2.54 9.29
CA ARG A 50 0.15 -2.92 8.16
C ARG A 50 0.55 -4.28 7.55
N ALA A 51 1.83 -4.67 7.65
CA ALA A 51 2.32 -5.96 7.19
C ALA A 51 1.95 -7.14 8.10
N TRP A 52 1.68 -6.86 9.39
CA TRP A 52 1.34 -7.88 10.38
C TRP A 52 -0.14 -8.20 10.37
N VAL A 53 -1.02 -7.24 10.09
CA VAL A 53 -2.46 -7.54 10.13
C VAL A 53 -2.81 -8.52 9.01
N PRO A 54 -3.27 -9.75 9.36
CA PRO A 54 -3.67 -10.73 8.36
C PRO A 54 -4.79 -10.16 7.49
N VAL A 55 -4.94 -10.65 6.27
CA VAL A 55 -5.87 -10.13 5.25
C VAL A 55 -5.46 -8.73 4.78
N TYR A 56 -5.40 -7.75 5.67
CA TYR A 56 -5.05 -6.37 5.34
C TYR A 56 -3.68 -6.26 4.64
N ASN A 57 -2.68 -7.02 5.09
CA ASN A 57 -1.38 -7.07 4.41
C ASN A 57 -1.49 -7.53 2.94
N MET A 58 -2.34 -8.51 2.63
CA MET A 58 -2.60 -8.95 1.26
C MET A 58 -3.36 -7.91 0.45
N LEU A 59 -4.26 -7.16 1.08
CA LEU A 59 -4.97 -6.04 0.45
C LEU A 59 -4.00 -4.91 0.08
N VAL A 60 -3.08 -4.54 0.97
CA VAL A 60 -2.01 -3.57 0.69
C VAL A 60 -1.10 -4.08 -0.42
N PHE A 61 -0.72 -5.37 -0.38
CA PHE A 61 0.08 -5.98 -1.44
C PHE A 61 -0.62 -5.90 -2.81
N ALA A 62 -1.91 -6.25 -2.89
CA ALA A 62 -2.71 -6.07 -4.11
C ALA A 62 -2.73 -4.61 -4.58
N LYS A 63 -2.93 -3.67 -3.67
CA LYS A 63 -2.92 -2.23 -3.97
C LYS A 63 -1.60 -1.78 -4.60
N LEU A 64 -0.48 -2.19 -4.01
CA LEU A 64 0.86 -1.94 -4.56
C LEU A 64 1.07 -2.58 -5.94
N GLY A 65 0.29 -3.60 -6.27
CA GLY A 65 0.22 -4.23 -7.58
C GLY A 65 -0.73 -3.57 -8.59
N ASP A 66 -1.23 -2.35 -8.35
CA ASP A 66 -2.21 -1.66 -9.20
C ASP A 66 -3.58 -2.38 -9.31
N LEU A 67 -3.92 -3.17 -8.29
CA LEU A 67 -5.12 -4.02 -8.24
C LEU A 67 -6.07 -3.57 -7.13
N ASN A 68 -7.38 -3.52 -7.41
CA ASN A 68 -8.39 -3.14 -6.42
C ASN A 68 -8.46 -4.12 -5.25
N PRO A 69 -8.10 -3.70 -4.02
CA PRO A 69 -7.90 -4.62 -2.92
C PRO A 69 -9.11 -5.50 -2.58
N TRP A 70 -10.32 -4.96 -2.74
CA TRP A 70 -11.55 -5.63 -2.30
C TRP A 70 -11.87 -6.93 -3.05
N TRP A 71 -11.34 -7.12 -4.27
CA TRP A 71 -11.55 -8.35 -5.02
C TRP A 71 -10.98 -9.59 -4.33
N LEU A 72 -9.93 -9.45 -3.52
CA LEU A 72 -9.42 -10.57 -2.71
C LEU A 72 -10.44 -11.06 -1.68
N LEU A 73 -11.15 -10.14 -1.03
CA LEU A 73 -12.18 -10.49 -0.06
C LEU A 73 -13.36 -11.17 -0.74
N ILE A 74 -13.76 -10.68 -1.92
CA ILE A 74 -14.83 -11.31 -2.71
C ILE A 74 -14.41 -12.71 -3.14
N ALA A 75 -13.17 -12.91 -3.60
CA ALA A 75 -12.68 -14.22 -4.00
C ALA A 75 -12.64 -15.19 -2.80
N TRP A 76 -12.09 -14.81 -1.65
CA TRP A 76 -12.09 -15.68 -0.47
C TRP A 76 -13.50 -15.93 0.08
N GLY A 77 -14.35 -14.90 0.12
CA GLY A 77 -15.73 -15.00 0.56
C GLY A 77 -16.56 -15.92 -0.34
N ALA A 78 -16.48 -15.74 -1.66
CA ALA A 78 -17.13 -16.62 -2.63
C ALA A 78 -16.57 -18.04 -2.59
N GLY A 79 -15.26 -18.19 -2.41
CA GLY A 79 -14.60 -19.49 -2.26
C GLY A 79 -15.09 -20.26 -1.03
N ALA A 80 -15.22 -19.59 0.12
CA ALA A 80 -15.78 -20.17 1.32
C ALA A 80 -17.28 -20.50 1.16
N LEU A 81 -18.07 -19.56 0.62
CA LEU A 81 -19.51 -19.72 0.43
C LEU A 81 -19.86 -20.87 -0.52
N LEU A 82 -19.09 -21.03 -1.59
CA LEU A 82 -19.33 -22.05 -2.63
C LEU A 82 -18.55 -23.35 -2.41
N SER A 83 -17.80 -23.45 -1.31
CA SER A 83 -17.05 -24.66 -0.93
C SER A 83 -17.95 -25.89 -0.76
N PRO A 84 -19.14 -25.83 -0.13
CA PRO A 84 -20.00 -27.01 0.04
C PRO A 84 -20.52 -27.62 -1.28
N VAL A 85 -20.60 -26.83 -2.35
CA VAL A 85 -21.04 -27.27 -3.69
C VAL A 85 -19.84 -27.78 -4.53
N GLY A 86 -18.64 -27.80 -3.94
CA GLY A 86 -17.44 -28.34 -4.57
C GLY A 86 -16.74 -27.40 -5.56
N VAL A 87 -17.25 -26.18 -5.77
CA VAL A 87 -16.68 -25.22 -6.75
C VAL A 87 -15.88 -24.08 -6.12
N GLY A 88 -15.82 -24.01 -4.79
CA GLY A 88 -15.08 -22.95 -4.06
C GLY A 88 -13.59 -22.86 -4.42
N TYR A 89 -12.96 -23.96 -4.82
CA TYR A 89 -11.54 -23.98 -5.20
C TYR A 89 -11.20 -23.09 -6.40
N ILE A 90 -12.16 -22.84 -7.30
CA ILE A 90 -11.97 -21.94 -8.45
C ILE A 90 -11.64 -20.53 -7.97
N PHE A 91 -12.28 -20.07 -6.89
CA PHE A 91 -12.03 -18.76 -6.32
C PHE A 91 -10.72 -18.71 -5.52
N LEU A 92 -10.27 -19.83 -4.95
CA LEU A 92 -8.92 -19.92 -4.38
C LEU A 92 -7.85 -19.79 -5.46
N LEU A 93 -8.04 -20.44 -6.60
CA LEU A 93 -7.15 -20.28 -7.76
C LEU A 93 -7.20 -18.84 -8.30
N ALA A 94 -8.38 -18.24 -8.38
CA ALA A 94 -8.53 -16.83 -8.79
C ALA A 94 -7.81 -15.88 -7.82
N ALA A 95 -7.97 -16.04 -6.50
CA ALA A 95 -7.25 -15.25 -5.51
C ALA A 95 -5.72 -15.43 -5.61
N SER A 96 -5.27 -16.65 -5.91
CA SER A 96 -3.85 -16.96 -6.09
C SER A 96 -3.28 -16.31 -7.36
N ALA A 97 -4.01 -16.39 -8.48
CA ALA A 97 -3.68 -15.68 -9.71
C ALA A 97 -3.68 -14.15 -9.51
N TYR A 98 -4.61 -13.64 -8.72
CA TYR A 98 -4.69 -12.22 -8.37
C TYR A 98 -3.45 -11.73 -7.61
N LEU A 99 -2.99 -12.51 -6.63
CA LEU A 99 -1.75 -12.22 -5.91
C LEU A 99 -0.51 -12.37 -6.81
N ALA A 100 -0.51 -13.32 -7.75
CA ALA A 100 0.55 -13.45 -8.74
C ALA A 100 0.60 -12.21 -9.65
N MET A 101 -0.55 -11.71 -10.12
CA MET A 101 -0.64 -10.45 -10.88
C MET A 101 -0.11 -9.26 -10.06
N ALA A 102 -0.45 -9.18 -8.77
CA ALA A 102 0.09 -8.15 -7.89
C ALA A 102 1.62 -8.25 -7.78
N SER A 103 2.14 -9.46 -7.54
CA SER A 103 3.58 -9.69 -7.40
C SER A 103 4.35 -9.38 -8.68
N TYR A 104 3.79 -9.67 -9.86
CA TYR A 104 4.35 -9.27 -11.15
C TYR A 104 4.55 -7.75 -11.22
N ARG A 105 3.53 -6.96 -10.88
CA ARG A 105 3.62 -5.48 -10.92
C ARG A 105 4.59 -4.94 -9.89
N ILE A 106 4.56 -5.47 -8.67
CA ILE A 106 5.51 -5.11 -7.62
C ILE A 106 6.94 -5.45 -8.05
N GLY A 107 7.14 -6.59 -8.72
CA GLY A 107 8.42 -6.98 -9.31
C GLY A 107 8.91 -5.96 -10.33
N LEU A 108 8.06 -5.53 -11.27
CA LEU A 108 8.42 -4.46 -12.22
C LEU A 108 8.80 -3.15 -11.52
N LYS A 109 8.05 -2.76 -10.49
CA LYS A 109 8.35 -1.56 -9.68
C LYS A 109 9.64 -1.70 -8.88
N LEU A 110 10.02 -2.91 -8.54
CA LEU A 110 11.33 -3.26 -7.97
C LEU A 110 12.38 -3.56 -9.06
N GLN A 111 12.13 -3.15 -10.31
CA GLN A 111 13.06 -3.26 -11.45
C GLN A 111 13.45 -4.72 -11.74
N LYS A 112 12.55 -5.67 -11.49
CA LYS A 112 12.71 -7.08 -11.83
C LYS A 112 12.07 -7.39 -13.18
N GLU A 113 12.60 -8.40 -13.86
CA GLU A 113 12.03 -8.87 -15.13
C GLU A 113 10.68 -9.59 -14.92
N PRO A 114 9.77 -9.56 -15.91
CA PRO A 114 8.47 -10.24 -15.85
C PRO A 114 8.51 -11.69 -15.38
N VAL A 115 9.53 -12.45 -15.82
CA VAL A 115 9.67 -13.88 -15.52
C VAL A 115 9.81 -14.18 -14.02
N TRP A 116 10.22 -13.21 -13.22
CA TRP A 116 10.36 -13.38 -11.77
C TRP A 116 9.05 -13.72 -11.05
N VAL A 117 7.89 -13.44 -11.65
CA VAL A 117 6.59 -13.87 -11.11
C VAL A 117 6.50 -15.40 -10.97
N VAL A 118 7.21 -16.16 -11.81
CA VAL A 118 7.24 -17.63 -11.73
C VAL A 118 7.79 -18.09 -10.39
N LEU A 119 8.82 -17.41 -9.88
CA LEU A 119 9.37 -17.70 -8.56
C LEU A 119 8.36 -17.40 -7.44
N TYR A 120 7.54 -16.36 -7.58
CA TYR A 120 6.47 -16.09 -6.63
C TYR A 120 5.43 -17.22 -6.60
N VAL A 121 5.03 -17.71 -7.79
CA VAL A 121 4.03 -18.79 -7.90
C VAL A 121 4.54 -20.11 -7.32
N LEU A 122 5.80 -20.46 -7.57
CA LEU A 122 6.39 -21.72 -7.09
C LEU A 122 6.84 -21.65 -5.63
N VAL A 123 7.47 -20.54 -5.23
CA VAL A 123 8.12 -20.38 -3.93
C VAL A 123 7.98 -18.91 -3.44
N SER A 124 6.74 -18.53 -3.13
CA SER A 124 6.37 -17.16 -2.76
C SER A 124 7.22 -16.55 -1.64
N ILE A 125 7.57 -17.34 -0.63
CA ILE A 125 8.36 -16.86 0.51
C ILE A 125 9.80 -16.48 0.12
N VAL A 126 10.41 -17.21 -0.82
CA VAL A 126 11.76 -16.91 -1.33
C VAL A 126 11.70 -15.65 -2.19
N TRP A 127 10.68 -15.52 -3.04
CA TRP A 127 10.46 -14.29 -3.81
C TRP A 127 10.33 -13.07 -2.89
N LEU A 128 9.53 -13.18 -1.82
CA LEU A 128 9.34 -12.10 -0.84
C LEU A 128 10.66 -11.74 -0.14
N GLY A 129 11.47 -12.72 0.25
CA GLY A 129 12.77 -12.48 0.87
C GLY A 129 13.73 -11.72 -0.05
N ILE A 130 13.79 -12.11 -1.32
CA ILE A 130 14.59 -11.41 -2.33
C ILE A 130 14.05 -9.99 -2.53
N ALA A 131 12.76 -9.83 -2.81
CA ALA A 131 12.13 -8.52 -3.02
C ALA A 131 12.32 -7.57 -1.81
N ALA A 132 12.28 -8.11 -0.59
CA ALA A 132 12.47 -7.37 0.65
C ALA A 132 13.90 -6.81 0.80
N TYR A 133 14.93 -7.64 0.59
CA TYR A 133 16.32 -7.28 0.94
C TYR A 133 17.23 -6.95 -0.23
N ASP A 134 16.80 -7.21 -1.46
CA ASP A 134 17.52 -6.80 -2.65
C ASP A 134 17.69 -5.26 -2.71
N ARG A 135 18.75 -4.78 -3.36
CA ARG A 135 19.09 -3.35 -3.42
C ARG A 135 18.21 -2.53 -4.37
N SER A 136 17.32 -3.17 -5.11
CA SER A 136 16.34 -2.51 -5.99
C SER A 136 15.57 -1.40 -5.28
N ARG A 137 15.39 -0.30 -6.01
CA ARG A 137 14.60 0.85 -5.57
C ARG A 137 13.20 0.74 -6.15
N TRP A 138 12.23 1.26 -5.40
CA TRP A 138 10.87 1.38 -5.89
C TRP A 138 10.82 2.43 -7.00
N ASN A 139 10.37 2.03 -8.18
CA ASN A 139 10.26 2.87 -9.36
C ASN A 139 8.84 2.80 -9.93
N LEU A 140 8.15 3.94 -9.97
CA LEU A 140 6.81 4.06 -10.53
C LEU A 140 6.83 4.29 -12.05
N ALA A 141 7.98 4.55 -12.66
CA ALA A 141 8.15 4.69 -14.10
C ALA A 141 8.16 3.31 -14.79
N VAL A 142 7.07 2.56 -14.62
CA VAL A 142 6.81 1.29 -15.29
C VAL A 142 5.65 1.46 -16.28
N PRO A 143 5.59 0.66 -17.36
CA PRO A 143 4.45 0.67 -18.26
C PRO A 143 3.12 0.53 -17.51
N PRO A 144 2.01 1.12 -18.00
CA PRO A 144 0.70 0.93 -17.41
C PRO A 144 0.37 -0.55 -17.22
N ALA A 145 -0.37 -0.87 -16.16
CA ALA A 145 -0.80 -2.25 -15.93
C ALA A 145 -1.72 -2.71 -17.09
N PRO A 146 -1.63 -3.96 -17.56
CA PRO A 146 -2.53 -4.48 -18.59
C PRO A 146 -4.01 -4.39 -18.23
N TRP A 147 -4.32 -4.35 -16.94
CA TRP A 147 -5.68 -4.22 -16.40
C TRP A 147 -6.05 -2.80 -15.96
N ALA A 148 -5.25 -1.78 -16.28
CA ALA A 148 -5.52 -0.40 -15.85
C ALA A 148 -6.88 0.13 -16.34
N ASN A 149 -7.41 -0.43 -17.43
CA ASN A 149 -8.69 -0.04 -18.03
C ASN A 149 -9.83 -1.05 -17.77
N THR A 150 -9.66 -1.98 -16.82
CA THR A 150 -10.67 -3.00 -16.50
C THR A 150 -11.22 -2.81 -15.08
N PHE A 151 -12.17 -3.66 -14.69
CA PHE A 151 -12.73 -3.69 -13.34
C PHE A 151 -11.73 -4.09 -12.25
N LEU A 152 -10.55 -4.61 -12.63
CA LEU A 152 -9.49 -5.02 -11.69
C LEU A 152 -8.63 -3.84 -11.22
N ARG A 153 -8.66 -2.70 -11.94
CA ARG A 153 -7.83 -1.52 -11.64
C ARG A 153 -8.07 -1.01 -10.22
N ASP A 154 -7.02 -0.59 -9.53
CA ASP A 154 -7.17 0.13 -8.26
C ASP A 154 -7.78 1.52 -8.49
N THR A 155 -8.89 1.80 -7.80
CA THR A 155 -9.55 3.11 -7.75
C THR A 155 -9.73 3.60 -6.31
N THR A 156 -9.05 2.97 -5.36
CA THR A 156 -9.24 3.23 -3.93
C THR A 156 -8.18 4.22 -3.44
N GLU A 157 -8.51 5.02 -2.43
CA GLU A 157 -7.54 5.88 -1.73
C GLU A 157 -7.47 5.45 -0.27
N TRP A 158 -6.29 5.01 0.18
CA TRP A 158 -6.09 4.53 1.55
C TRP A 158 -5.05 5.41 2.23
N SER A 159 -5.39 5.94 3.40
CA SER A 159 -4.48 6.78 4.18
C SER A 159 -3.17 6.05 4.46
N GLY A 160 -2.05 6.73 4.17
CA GLY A 160 -0.71 6.20 4.36
C GLY A 160 -0.27 5.14 3.37
N ILE A 161 -1.01 4.89 2.27
CA ILE A 161 -0.56 4.03 1.18
C ILE A 161 -0.49 4.87 -0.11
N PRO A 162 0.71 5.09 -0.67
CA PRO A 162 0.87 5.94 -1.85
C PRO A 162 0.08 5.44 -3.06
N ALA A 163 -0.46 6.37 -3.83
CA ALA A 163 -1.00 6.08 -5.15
C ALA A 163 0.10 5.50 -6.04
N GLN A 164 -0.26 4.51 -6.85
CA GLN A 164 0.68 3.74 -7.64
C GLN A 164 0.72 4.15 -9.13
N THR A 165 0.06 5.25 -9.46
CA THR A 165 -0.06 5.79 -10.80
C THR A 165 1.33 6.14 -11.36
N PRO A 166 1.69 5.71 -12.58
CA PRO A 166 2.96 6.07 -13.19
C PRO A 166 3.09 7.59 -13.33
N ALA A 167 4.25 8.13 -12.97
CA ALA A 167 4.55 9.55 -13.14
C ALA A 167 4.41 9.95 -14.62
N GLY A 168 3.59 10.96 -14.92
CA GLY A 168 3.38 11.49 -16.27
C GLY A 168 2.14 10.99 -17.01
N PHE A 169 1.36 10.07 -16.42
CA PHE A 169 0.01 9.78 -16.91
C PHE A 169 -1.00 10.54 -16.05
N PRO A 170 -1.90 11.35 -16.65
CA PRO A 170 -2.97 11.97 -15.88
C PRO A 170 -3.88 10.86 -15.36
N GLY A 171 -3.65 10.47 -14.11
CA GLY A 171 -4.66 9.77 -13.34
C GLY A 171 -5.87 10.67 -13.29
N VAL A 172 -6.96 10.23 -13.91
CA VAL A 172 -8.26 10.90 -13.81
C VAL A 172 -8.77 10.66 -12.39
N ALA A 173 -8.20 11.35 -11.43
CA ALA A 173 -8.72 11.47 -10.08
C ALA A 173 -9.92 12.43 -10.18
N TYR A 174 -11.10 11.88 -10.49
CA TYR A 174 -12.33 12.63 -10.34
C TYR A 174 -12.60 12.82 -8.85
N GLY A 175 -12.35 14.05 -8.38
CA GLY A 175 -12.95 14.59 -7.17
C GLY A 175 -12.19 14.40 -5.87
N GLN A 176 -11.03 15.07 -5.70
CA GLN A 176 -10.60 15.45 -4.35
C GLN A 176 -9.74 16.72 -4.36
N PRO A 177 -10.01 17.70 -3.47
CA PRO A 177 -9.13 18.85 -3.31
C PRO A 177 -7.75 18.40 -2.76
N PRO A 178 -6.65 19.07 -3.14
CA PRO A 178 -5.31 18.69 -2.73
C PRO A 178 -5.18 18.72 -1.20
N VAL A 179 -4.66 17.63 -0.64
CA VAL A 179 -4.38 17.50 0.79
C VAL A 179 -3.19 18.42 1.14
N PRO A 180 -3.35 19.41 2.05
CA PRO A 180 -2.24 20.23 2.51
C PRO A 180 -1.24 19.35 3.30
N GLY A 181 0.02 19.28 2.86
CA GLY A 181 1.09 18.57 3.59
C GLY A 181 1.82 17.47 2.84
N ALA A 182 1.55 17.27 1.54
CA ALA A 182 2.43 16.46 0.70
C ALA A 182 3.77 17.18 0.51
N TYR A 183 4.85 16.61 1.05
CA TYR A 183 6.22 17.09 0.80
C TYR A 183 6.46 17.14 -0.72
N PRO A 184 6.87 18.29 -1.29
CA PRO A 184 7.31 18.32 -2.67
C PRO A 184 8.56 17.44 -2.83
N PRO A 185 8.70 16.69 -3.94
CA PRO A 185 9.93 15.96 -4.19
C PRO A 185 11.12 16.94 -4.27
N PRO A 186 12.33 16.54 -3.85
CA PRO A 186 13.51 17.38 -3.97
C PRO A 186 13.69 17.85 -5.41
N ALA A 187 13.86 19.16 -5.59
CA ALA A 187 14.22 19.76 -6.87
C ALA A 187 15.63 19.27 -7.28
N GLY A 188 15.67 18.27 -8.17
CA GLY A 188 16.89 17.70 -8.71
C GLY A 188 16.84 17.70 -10.23
N TYR A 189 17.55 18.66 -10.82
CA TYR A 189 18.04 18.75 -12.21
C TYR A 189 17.10 18.25 -13.33
N ALA A 190 16.52 19.22 -14.05
CA ALA A 190 16.01 19.00 -15.40
C ALA A 190 17.15 18.44 -16.27
N ALA A 191 17.02 17.19 -16.70
CA ALA A 191 17.92 16.60 -17.69
C ALA A 191 17.69 17.29 -19.05
N PRO A 192 18.73 17.86 -19.68
CA PRO A 192 18.62 18.39 -21.04
C PRO A 192 18.19 17.29 -22.01
N GLY A 193 17.22 17.59 -22.87
CA GLY A 193 16.73 16.66 -23.89
C GLY A 193 17.86 16.20 -24.81
N TYR A 194 18.08 14.90 -24.87
CA TYR A 194 18.94 14.30 -25.87
C TYR A 194 18.09 13.89 -27.08
N PRO A 195 18.41 14.34 -28.31
CA PRO A 195 17.83 13.78 -29.52
C PRO A 195 18.32 12.33 -29.69
N SER A 196 17.40 11.43 -30.04
CA SER A 196 17.69 10.03 -30.35
C SER A 196 18.54 9.92 -31.62
N ALA A 197 19.85 9.88 -31.46
CA ALA A 197 20.79 9.49 -32.50
C ALA A 197 20.82 7.95 -32.58
N GLY A 198 20.45 7.40 -33.74
CA GLY A 198 20.52 5.98 -34.01
C GLY A 198 21.95 5.46 -33.96
N TYR A 199 22.19 4.44 -33.14
CA TYR A 199 23.42 3.67 -33.16
C TYR A 199 23.21 2.41 -34.00
N ALA A 200 23.91 2.35 -35.13
CA ALA A 200 24.04 1.17 -35.95
C ALA A 200 24.92 0.12 -35.23
N ALA A 201 24.43 -1.11 -35.11
CA ALA A 201 25.20 -2.25 -34.62
C ALA A 201 25.92 -2.96 -35.79
N PRO A 202 27.22 -3.30 -35.68
CA PRO A 202 27.95 -4.02 -36.73
C PRO A 202 27.64 -5.53 -36.77
N GLY A 203 27.16 -5.97 -37.95
CA GLY A 203 27.40 -7.25 -38.65
C GLY A 203 27.44 -8.59 -37.90
N TYR A 204 26.47 -9.48 -38.18
CA TYR A 204 26.65 -10.86 -38.69
C TYR A 204 25.25 -11.39 -39.14
N PRO A 205 25.11 -12.11 -40.27
CA PRO A 205 23.80 -12.35 -40.90
C PRO A 205 23.17 -13.69 -40.49
N PRO A 206 21.83 -13.80 -40.55
CA PRO A 206 21.22 -15.06 -40.93
C PRO A 206 20.28 -14.95 -42.14
N ALA A 207 20.46 -15.94 -43.02
CA ALA A 207 19.55 -16.59 -43.96
C ALA A 207 18.24 -15.86 -44.35
N GLY A 208 18.11 -15.65 -45.67
CA GLY A 208 17.02 -14.93 -46.30
C GLY A 208 15.68 -15.64 -46.32
N TYR A 209 14.64 -14.81 -46.31
CA TYR A 209 13.39 -15.01 -47.03
C TYR A 209 12.97 -13.64 -47.58
N ALA A 210 12.85 -13.54 -48.91
CA ALA A 210 12.46 -12.33 -49.62
C ALA A 210 10.94 -12.16 -49.64
N ALA A 211 10.46 -10.93 -49.43
CA ALA A 211 9.15 -10.47 -49.87
C ALA A 211 9.27 -9.01 -50.38
N PRO A 212 8.60 -8.62 -51.49
CA PRO A 212 8.94 -7.42 -52.25
C PRO A 212 8.00 -6.23 -51.98
N GLY A 213 8.55 -5.02 -51.92
CA GLY A 213 7.77 -3.80 -52.21
C GLY A 213 8.20 -2.51 -51.51
N GLN A 214 8.58 -1.52 -52.32
CA GLN A 214 8.69 -0.07 -52.08
C GLN A 214 10.01 0.51 -51.51
N PRO A 215 10.78 1.29 -52.31
CA PRO A 215 11.90 2.08 -51.82
C PRO A 215 11.46 3.44 -51.22
N PRO A 216 12.07 3.90 -50.11
CA PRO A 216 11.90 5.26 -49.60
C PRO A 216 12.62 6.30 -50.48
N ALA A 217 11.96 7.43 -50.71
CA ALA A 217 12.41 8.53 -51.54
C ALA A 217 13.55 9.35 -50.89
N GLY A 218 14.68 9.41 -51.61
CA GLY A 218 15.34 10.66 -51.99
C GLY A 218 16.03 11.51 -50.93
N TYR A 219 17.33 11.27 -50.72
CA TYR A 219 18.28 12.35 -50.49
C TYR A 219 18.90 12.72 -51.84
N ALA A 220 18.80 13.99 -52.25
CA ALA A 220 19.53 14.51 -53.40
C ALA A 220 20.26 15.80 -53.01
N ALA A 221 21.55 15.82 -53.34
CA ALA A 221 22.53 16.87 -53.07
C ALA A 221 22.33 18.12 -53.97
N PRO A 222 22.85 19.29 -53.59
CA PRO A 222 22.66 20.53 -54.33
C PRO A 222 23.66 20.67 -55.48
N GLY A 223 23.16 20.90 -56.70
CA GLY A 223 23.96 21.46 -57.79
C GLY A 223 23.62 20.97 -59.20
N GLN A 224 22.48 21.39 -59.75
CA GLN A 224 22.27 21.45 -61.21
C GLN A 224 21.15 22.47 -61.56
N PRO A 225 21.29 23.25 -62.65
CA PRO A 225 20.32 24.27 -63.07
C PRO A 225 19.07 23.67 -63.78
N PRO A 226 17.90 24.35 -63.75
CA PRO A 226 16.63 23.74 -64.15
C PRO A 226 16.34 23.78 -65.66
N ALA A 227 15.65 22.76 -66.15
CA ALA A 227 15.04 22.70 -67.48
C ALA A 227 13.62 23.32 -67.48
N PRO A 228 13.16 23.96 -68.58
CA PRO A 228 11.90 24.69 -68.61
C PRO A 228 10.71 23.80 -69.02
N GLY A 229 9.59 23.92 -68.31
CA GLY A 229 8.27 23.50 -68.82
C GLY A 229 7.48 22.50 -67.98
N THR A 230 7.12 22.87 -66.74
CA THR A 230 5.95 22.29 -66.04
C THR A 230 5.34 23.34 -65.10
N PRO A 231 3.99 23.45 -65.02
CA PRO A 231 3.34 24.40 -64.12
C PRO A 231 3.55 23.98 -62.64
N PRO A 232 3.69 24.94 -61.70
CA PRO A 232 3.95 24.62 -60.31
C PRO A 232 2.73 23.92 -59.66
N PRO A 233 2.94 22.90 -58.82
CA PRO A 233 1.86 22.40 -57.96
C PRO A 233 1.50 23.46 -56.92
N THR A 234 0.20 23.63 -56.72
CA THR A 234 -0.43 24.49 -55.71
C THR A 234 0.16 24.22 -54.32
N ALA A 235 0.80 25.23 -53.75
CA ALA A 235 1.23 25.20 -52.36
C ALA A 235 -0.02 25.13 -51.46
N TYR A 236 -0.17 24.02 -50.73
CA TYR A 236 -1.07 23.98 -49.58
C TYR A 236 -0.56 24.99 -48.55
N ARG A 237 -1.29 26.10 -48.42
CA ARG A 237 -1.11 27.09 -47.36
C ARG A 237 -1.56 26.45 -46.05
N ALA A 238 -0.64 26.24 -45.12
CA ALA A 238 -0.99 25.89 -43.75
C ALA A 238 -1.93 26.97 -43.15
N PRO A 239 -3.02 26.60 -42.46
CA PRO A 239 -3.88 27.57 -41.80
C PRO A 239 -3.08 28.34 -40.74
N ALA A 240 -3.36 29.65 -40.66
CA ALA A 240 -2.74 30.54 -39.69
C ALA A 240 -2.96 29.99 -38.26
N ALA A 241 -1.88 29.92 -37.49
CA ALA A 241 -1.95 29.63 -36.07
C ALA A 241 -2.84 30.68 -35.39
N TYR A 242 -3.85 30.22 -34.65
CA TYR A 242 -4.60 31.08 -33.74
C TYR A 242 -3.62 31.68 -32.73
N PRO A 243 -3.69 33.00 -32.45
CA PRO A 243 -2.95 33.56 -31.32
C PRO A 243 -3.43 32.89 -30.02
N PRO A 244 -2.53 32.64 -29.05
CA PRO A 244 -2.92 32.08 -27.76
C PRO A 244 -3.93 33.03 -27.09
N PRO A 245 -4.96 32.50 -26.38
CA PRO A 245 -5.86 33.35 -25.62
C PRO A 245 -5.06 34.13 -24.56
N ALA A 246 -5.39 35.41 -24.41
CA ALA A 246 -4.79 36.28 -23.42
C ALA A 246 -4.91 35.65 -22.02
N ALA A 247 -3.82 35.71 -21.25
CA ALA A 247 -3.80 35.26 -19.86
C ALA A 247 -4.93 35.96 -19.10
N ALA A 248 -5.87 35.18 -18.57
CA ALA A 248 -6.86 35.70 -17.64
C ALA A 248 -6.13 36.25 -16.42
N GLN A 249 -6.33 37.54 -16.13
CA GLN A 249 -5.88 38.12 -14.87
C GLN A 249 -6.58 37.37 -13.71
N PRO A 250 -5.85 37.00 -12.64
CA PRO A 250 -6.47 36.39 -11.48
C PRO A 250 -7.52 37.35 -10.90
N PRO A 251 -8.69 36.86 -10.47
CA PRO A 251 -9.66 37.70 -9.77
C PRO A 251 -9.01 38.31 -8.54
N ALA A 252 -9.28 39.59 -8.29
CA ALA A 252 -8.84 40.31 -7.11
C ALA A 252 -9.22 39.50 -5.87
N GLY A 253 -8.21 39.06 -5.12
CA GLY A 253 -8.38 38.21 -3.97
C GLY A 253 -9.29 38.85 -2.93
N THR A 254 -10.30 38.11 -2.49
CA THR A 254 -10.88 38.34 -1.17
C THR A 254 -9.77 38.05 -0.16
N GLN A 255 -9.33 39.08 0.56
CA GLN A 255 -8.45 38.91 1.70
C GLN A 255 -9.06 37.86 2.64
N PRO A 256 -8.33 36.80 3.03
CA PRO A 256 -8.77 35.95 4.12
C PRO A 256 -8.89 36.82 5.39
N PRO A 257 -9.85 36.52 6.29
CA PRO A 257 -9.97 37.23 7.55
C PRO A 257 -8.64 37.15 8.33
N PRO A 258 -8.31 38.17 9.15
CA PRO A 258 -7.12 38.14 9.99
C PRO A 258 -7.07 36.84 10.81
N TYR A 259 -5.91 36.19 10.80
CA TYR A 259 -5.66 35.00 11.60
C TYR A 259 -5.76 35.37 13.09
N GLU A 260 -6.85 34.97 13.75
CA GLU A 260 -6.88 34.87 15.21
C GLU A 260 -6.06 33.63 15.61
N PRO A 261 -4.99 33.80 16.42
CA PRO A 261 -4.27 32.66 16.95
C PRO A 261 -5.22 31.76 17.74
N PRO A 262 -5.10 30.41 17.63
CA PRO A 262 -5.85 29.51 18.49
C PRO A 262 -5.61 29.86 19.96
N ALA A 263 -6.69 29.92 20.75
CA ALA A 263 -6.57 30.08 22.19
C ALA A 263 -5.59 29.05 22.75
N ALA A 264 -4.67 29.50 23.61
CA ALA A 264 -3.73 28.63 24.28
C ALA A 264 -4.51 27.50 24.98
N PRO A 265 -4.04 26.23 24.91
CA PRO A 265 -4.68 25.15 25.61
C PRO A 265 -4.74 25.48 27.11
N GLU A 266 -5.94 25.36 27.69
CA GLU A 266 -6.14 25.54 29.13
C GLU A 266 -5.16 24.62 29.88
N PRO A 267 -4.53 25.12 30.97
CA PRO A 267 -3.70 24.27 31.81
C PRO A 267 -4.53 23.08 32.31
N PRO A 268 -3.97 21.87 32.38
CA PRO A 268 -4.69 20.70 32.84
C PRO A 268 -5.29 20.97 34.23
N ALA A 269 -6.58 20.65 34.38
CA ALA A 269 -7.27 20.76 35.66
C ALA A 269 -6.44 20.08 36.76
N ALA A 270 -6.28 20.77 37.89
CA ALA A 270 -5.60 20.24 39.05
C ALA A 270 -6.21 18.87 39.43
N PRO A 271 -5.38 17.88 39.82
CA PRO A 271 -5.89 16.60 40.25
C PRO A 271 -6.88 16.79 41.41
N PRO A 272 -8.00 16.04 41.44
CA PRO A 272 -8.97 16.14 42.53
C PRO A 272 -8.26 15.88 43.86
N ALA A 273 -8.59 16.71 44.86
CA ALA A 273 -8.03 16.60 46.20
C ALA A 273 -8.19 15.17 46.75
N ALA A 274 -7.14 14.68 47.40
CA ALA A 274 -7.17 13.38 48.05
C ALA A 274 -8.35 13.30 49.04
N PRO A 275 -9.09 12.18 49.09
CA PRO A 275 -10.17 12.01 50.04
C PRO A 275 -9.63 12.13 51.47
N GLU A 276 -10.31 12.94 52.29
CA GLU A 276 -9.96 13.11 53.70
C GLU A 276 -9.98 11.75 54.43
N PRO A 277 -9.03 11.51 55.36
CA PRO A 277 -9.06 10.32 56.19
C PRO A 277 -10.33 10.32 57.05
N PRO A 278 -10.98 9.15 57.26
CA PRO A 278 -12.19 9.07 58.05
C PRO A 278 -11.96 9.55 59.48
N ALA A 279 -12.88 10.37 59.97
CA ALA A 279 -12.88 10.90 61.33
C ALA A 279 -12.78 9.77 62.37
N ALA A 280 -11.92 9.96 63.37
CA ALA A 280 -11.81 9.05 64.50
C ALA A 280 -13.16 8.93 65.24
N PRO A 281 -13.56 7.73 65.69
CA PRO A 281 -14.83 7.55 66.37
C PRO A 281 -14.85 8.32 67.70
N GLU A 282 -15.90 9.11 67.91
CA GLU A 282 -16.18 9.80 69.18
C GLU A 282 -16.36 8.78 70.33
N PRO A 283 -15.84 9.08 71.54
CA PRO A 283 -16.09 8.25 72.71
C PRO A 283 -17.58 8.31 73.12
N PRO A 284 -18.17 7.18 73.58
CA PRO A 284 -19.60 7.09 73.83
C PRO A 284 -20.05 7.99 74.99
N ALA A 285 -21.18 8.67 74.77
CA ALA A 285 -21.88 9.47 75.76
C ALA A 285 -22.26 8.65 76.99
N ALA A 286 -21.97 9.20 78.18
CA ALA A 286 -22.30 8.62 79.47
C ALA A 286 -23.82 8.45 79.64
N ALA A 287 -24.26 7.22 79.89
CA ALA A 287 -25.63 6.92 80.29
C ALA A 287 -25.86 7.32 81.76
N PRO A 288 -27.03 7.89 82.12
CA PRO A 288 -27.34 8.27 83.49
C PRO A 288 -27.82 7.07 84.32
N GLY A 289 -27.15 6.85 85.46
CA GLY A 289 -27.78 6.39 86.69
C GLY A 289 -28.04 4.89 86.87
N THR A 290 -27.11 4.20 87.51
CA THR A 290 -27.41 3.21 88.58
C THR A 290 -26.27 3.23 89.59
N GLU A 291 -26.62 3.49 90.85
CA GLU A 291 -25.72 3.66 92.00
C GLU A 291 -24.93 2.40 92.39
N PRO A 292 -23.76 2.57 93.06
CA PRO A 292 -22.88 1.49 93.52
C PRO A 292 -23.31 0.86 94.87
N PRO A 293 -22.85 -0.36 95.20
CA PRO A 293 -23.21 -1.04 96.45
C PRO A 293 -22.54 -0.42 97.69
N THR A 294 -23.33 -0.28 98.75
CA THR A 294 -22.98 0.20 100.09
C THR A 294 -22.16 -0.83 100.89
N ALA A 295 -21.04 -0.42 101.50
CA ALA A 295 -20.42 -1.03 102.68
C ALA A 295 -19.39 -0.05 103.32
N PRO A 296 -18.96 -0.22 104.58
CA PRO A 296 -19.55 0.39 105.76
C PRO A 296 -18.68 1.49 106.40
N GLN A 297 -19.34 2.39 107.13
CA GLN A 297 -18.77 3.53 107.84
C GLN A 297 -18.10 3.11 109.16
N PRO A 298 -16.89 3.61 109.51
CA PRO A 298 -16.37 3.55 110.87
C PRO A 298 -16.83 4.78 111.70
N PRO A 299 -16.96 4.62 113.02
CA PRO A 299 -17.70 5.54 113.88
C PRO A 299 -16.86 6.73 114.32
N HIS A 300 -17.51 7.90 114.42
CA HIS A 300 -17.09 8.95 115.34
C HIS A 300 -18.18 9.10 116.38
N GLN A 301 -17.83 8.95 117.65
CA GLN A 301 -18.37 9.81 118.70
C GLN A 301 -17.29 10.09 119.77
N PRO A 302 -17.38 11.25 120.44
CA PRO A 302 -16.41 11.78 121.39
C PRO A 302 -16.28 10.99 122.70
#